data_AF-A0A2G8HYQ6-F1
#
_entry.id   AF-A0A2G8HYQ6-F1
#
_cell.length_a   1.000
_cell.length_b   1.000
_cell.length_c   1.000
_cell.angle_alpha   90.00
_cell.angle_beta   90.00
_cell.angle_gamma   90.00
#
_symmetry.space_group_name_H-M   'P 1'
#
loop_
_entity.id
_entity.type
_entity.pdbx_description
1 polymer ?
#
loop_
_entity_poly.entity_id
_entity_poly.type
_entity_poly.pdbx_seq_one_letter_code
_entity_poly.pdbx_strand_id
1 'polypeptide(L)'
;MLKLLLLLFISTTSTLAYNVSIEGEGELRNCSTDGPKELFHCQNSKGEEFLIKSKDWDYVALKRDSSGKYSSVDVYNISDKDGGFVYAASFDSQSFYTEEELPKYQGPINDYINNERYLYSDFFKNNTEQEIDTDNKELADFYKKAKFEIEDKKEKVEESLKIKNFKIKLSDGQEVKCSKSPQENCPLLNCEKDSEGFERIILRSQNSFMVNMESFGFKGSNFSVPENTMLGLYDENGNELITYAKNPEGVFKSSMLVPSNFKNNPRLFKSLKEPSYMSFLSSQLKSCGPKTLKVFSDIFEKTQRDLQNTSMLQYIDLAKGILESNYINKDSIPGNACYYKGAYYAPEGYQRALELEVMSKKTISLERAQELLDQALNRSDIPWSYTYDGCYARAHLMARMFEAEGIHVDKAWLRGSLRIPGQPKGMNWGYHVAPLVYVKGENGEVQEMIIDPSISKKPITPKEWAKTMEVNFDETEQVSFPTPTNTAFYNKTSYSVTNSTPYWPEYNKRLSESDKMSMAAQTMLEYGGAPSSDEEWERWE
;
A
#
# COMPACT_ATOMS: atom_id res chain seq x y z
N MET A 1 -15.45 29.80 70.36
CA MET A 1 -14.07 29.73 69.85
C MET A 1 -13.63 28.29 69.53
N LEU A 2 -14.54 27.45 68.97
CA LEU A 2 -14.24 26.04 68.63
C LEU A 2 -15.17 25.50 67.51
N LYS A 3 -15.58 26.37 66.57
CA LYS A 3 -16.42 26.00 65.41
C LYS A 3 -15.96 26.63 64.09
N LEU A 4 -14.77 27.22 64.06
CA LEU A 4 -14.24 27.94 62.90
C LEU A 4 -12.90 27.36 62.39
N LEU A 5 -12.61 26.10 62.69
CA LEU A 5 -11.33 25.45 62.37
C LEU A 5 -11.54 24.06 61.71
N LEU A 6 -12.66 23.87 61.01
CA LEU A 6 -13.00 22.62 60.32
C LEU A 6 -13.23 22.81 58.80
N LEU A 7 -12.69 23.88 58.20
CA LEU A 7 -13.06 24.27 56.83
C LEU A 7 -11.90 24.76 55.95
N LEU A 8 -10.66 24.37 56.25
CA LEU A 8 -9.48 24.77 55.46
C LEU A 8 -8.42 23.64 55.33
N PHE A 9 -8.90 22.41 55.18
CA PHE A 9 -8.16 21.32 54.53
C PHE A 9 -9.11 20.61 53.55
N ILE A 10 -9.83 21.39 52.73
CA ILE A 10 -10.14 20.91 51.38
C ILE A 10 -8.80 21.07 50.68
N SER A 11 -7.98 20.03 50.71
CA SER A 11 -6.87 19.90 49.77
C SER A 11 -7.49 20.05 48.39
N THR A 12 -7.35 21.24 47.83
CA THR A 12 -7.59 21.50 46.41
C THR A 12 -6.53 20.69 45.68
N THR A 13 -6.77 19.38 45.55
CA THR A 13 -6.16 18.55 44.51
C THR A 13 -6.65 19.17 43.22
N SER A 14 -5.94 20.21 42.82
CA SER A 14 -6.14 20.92 41.56
C SER A 14 -5.64 19.93 40.53
N THR A 15 -6.51 19.00 40.13
CA THR A 15 -6.24 18.14 38.98
C THR A 15 -6.01 19.10 37.83
N LEU A 16 -4.75 19.29 37.46
CA LEU A 16 -4.38 20.09 36.31
C LEU A 16 -5.07 19.44 35.11
N ALA A 17 -6.06 20.12 34.55
CA ALA A 17 -6.75 19.67 33.36
C ALA A 17 -5.82 19.92 32.17
N TYR A 18 -5.49 18.85 31.44
CA TYR A 18 -4.76 18.93 30.18
C TYR A 18 -5.71 18.68 29.01
N ASN A 19 -5.35 19.27 27.87
CA ASN A 19 -5.97 18.97 26.59
C ASN A 19 -4.99 18.17 25.74
N VAL A 20 -5.46 17.08 25.15
CA VAL A 20 -4.63 16.19 24.33
C VAL A 20 -5.26 16.04 22.96
N SER A 21 -4.51 16.39 21.91
CA SER A 21 -4.91 16.16 20.53
C SER A 21 -4.43 14.79 20.06
N ILE A 22 -5.37 13.95 19.62
CA ILE A 22 -5.10 12.56 19.19
C ILE A 22 -5.70 12.32 17.79
N GLU A 23 -5.05 11.45 17.04
CA GLU A 23 -5.54 10.94 15.76
C GLU A 23 -7.00 10.48 15.81
N GLY A 24 -7.81 10.95 14.85
CA GLY A 24 -9.20 10.53 14.67
C GLY A 24 -10.21 10.99 15.72
N GLU A 25 -9.76 11.55 16.85
CA GLU A 25 -10.62 11.88 18.00
C GLU A 25 -10.72 13.39 18.29
N GLY A 26 -9.82 14.18 17.71
CA GLY A 26 -9.74 15.62 17.98
C GLY A 26 -9.13 15.92 19.35
N GLU A 27 -9.58 17.00 20.00
CA GLU A 27 -9.07 17.42 21.31
C GLU A 27 -9.84 16.72 22.45
N LEU A 28 -9.15 15.84 23.18
CA LEU A 28 -9.60 15.26 24.44
C LEU A 28 -9.39 16.27 25.56
N ARG A 29 -10.46 16.58 26.30
CA ARG A 29 -10.47 17.62 27.35
C ARG A 29 -10.51 17.01 28.74
N ASN A 30 -9.98 17.77 29.71
CA ASN A 30 -9.98 17.42 31.12
C ASN A 30 -9.25 16.09 31.42
N CYS A 31 -8.16 15.84 30.70
CA CYS A 31 -7.31 14.69 30.96
C CYS A 31 -6.68 14.80 32.36
N SER A 32 -6.68 13.68 33.09
CA SER A 32 -6.09 13.55 34.42
C SER A 32 -4.66 12.99 34.33
N THR A 33 -3.80 13.32 35.28
CA THR A 33 -2.38 12.87 35.34
C THR A 33 -1.99 12.55 36.79
N ASP A 34 -0.96 11.73 36.98
CA ASP A 34 -0.49 11.24 38.30
C ASP A 34 0.67 12.03 38.92
N GLY A 35 1.14 13.12 38.30
CA GLY A 35 2.13 14.01 38.91
C GLY A 35 3.12 14.56 37.90
N PRO A 36 4.32 13.95 37.74
CA PRO A 36 5.18 14.28 36.60
C PRO A 36 4.39 14.01 35.33
N LYS A 37 4.51 14.88 34.33
CA LYS A 37 3.70 14.91 33.09
C LYS A 37 3.98 13.72 32.15
N GLU A 38 4.06 12.51 32.69
CA GLU A 38 4.53 11.29 32.02
C GLU A 38 3.38 10.33 31.71
N LEU A 39 2.27 10.41 32.45
CA LEU A 39 1.10 9.56 32.26
C LEU A 39 -0.19 10.37 32.33
N PHE A 40 -1.07 10.18 31.34
CA PHE A 40 -2.39 10.82 31.27
C PHE A 40 -3.49 9.80 31.05
N HIS A 41 -4.64 10.02 31.69
CA HIS A 41 -5.89 9.32 31.40
C HIS A 41 -6.93 10.31 30.91
N CYS A 42 -7.49 10.02 29.74
CA CYS A 42 -8.51 10.84 29.09
C CYS A 42 -9.72 9.98 28.72
N GLN A 43 -10.86 10.63 28.52
CA GLN A 43 -12.05 10.02 27.94
C GLN A 43 -12.66 10.94 26.89
N ASN A 44 -13.19 10.36 25.81
CA ASN A 44 -13.94 11.13 24.81
C ASN A 44 -15.45 11.14 25.12
N SER A 45 -16.23 11.86 24.30
CA SER A 45 -17.69 11.96 24.44
C SER A 45 -18.42 10.62 24.21
N LYS A 46 -17.77 9.63 23.60
CA LYS A 46 -18.31 8.29 23.37
C LYS A 46 -18.05 7.34 24.55
N GLY A 47 -17.35 7.80 25.59
CA GLY A 47 -16.92 6.97 26.72
C GLY A 47 -15.76 6.03 26.39
N GLU A 48 -15.03 6.30 25.31
CA GLU A 48 -13.78 5.60 24.99
C GLU A 48 -12.67 6.18 25.86
N GLU A 49 -11.77 5.32 26.30
CA GLU A 49 -10.76 5.65 27.30
C GLU A 49 -9.37 5.66 26.66
N PHE A 50 -8.51 6.56 27.10
CA PHE A 50 -7.17 6.75 26.55
C PHE A 50 -6.15 6.79 27.69
N LEU A 51 -5.06 6.06 27.51
CA LEU A 51 -3.89 6.13 28.38
C LEU A 51 -2.71 6.61 27.54
N ILE A 52 -2.17 7.77 27.88
CA ILE A 52 -1.06 8.40 27.14
C ILE A 52 0.17 8.37 28.02
N LYS A 53 1.29 7.86 27.51
CA LYS A 53 2.54 7.72 28.24
C LYS A 53 3.69 8.37 27.48
N SER A 54 4.55 9.12 28.17
CA SER A 54 5.80 9.61 27.60
C SER A 54 6.74 8.42 27.31
N LYS A 55 7.32 8.39 26.12
CA LYS A 55 8.27 7.36 25.69
C LYS A 55 9.41 8.03 24.92
N ASP A 56 10.60 8.00 25.51
CA ASP A 56 11.79 8.68 24.99
C ASP A 56 11.56 10.19 24.78
N TRP A 57 11.39 10.62 23.53
CA TRP A 57 11.16 12.02 23.14
C TRP A 57 9.73 12.28 22.64
N ASP A 58 8.85 11.30 22.78
CA ASP A 58 7.51 11.27 22.20
C ASP A 58 6.46 10.87 23.26
N TYR A 59 5.19 10.86 22.87
CA TYR A 59 4.07 10.30 23.61
C TYR A 59 3.36 9.24 22.77
N VAL A 60 3.14 8.09 23.38
CA VAL A 60 2.31 7.02 22.81
C VAL A 60 0.96 7.00 23.50
N ALA A 61 -0.11 6.70 22.77
CA ALA A 61 -1.44 6.57 23.34
C ALA A 61 -2.06 5.20 23.07
N LEU A 62 -2.61 4.62 24.13
CA LEU A 62 -3.42 3.41 24.12
C LEU A 62 -4.88 3.83 24.21
N LYS A 63 -5.65 3.54 23.15
CA LYS A 63 -7.11 3.70 23.12
C LYS A 63 -7.78 2.39 23.50
N ARG A 64 -8.80 2.46 24.35
CA ARG A 64 -9.78 1.40 24.60
C ARG A 64 -11.13 1.86 24.07
N ASP A 65 -11.57 1.26 22.98
CA ASP A 65 -12.84 1.64 22.34
C ASP A 65 -14.07 1.15 23.13
N SER A 66 -15.25 1.56 22.68
CA SER A 66 -16.53 1.17 23.30
C SER A 66 -16.82 -0.34 23.25
N SER A 67 -16.14 -1.10 22.38
CA SER A 67 -16.20 -2.57 22.32
C SER A 67 -15.23 -3.25 23.29
N GLY A 68 -14.33 -2.48 23.92
CA GLY A 68 -13.25 -2.98 24.78
C GLY A 68 -12.01 -3.42 24.01
N LYS A 69 -11.88 -3.09 22.72
CA LYS A 69 -10.68 -3.36 21.93
C LYS A 69 -9.62 -2.29 22.20
N TYR A 70 -8.37 -2.73 22.25
CA TYR A 70 -7.22 -1.85 22.40
C TYR A 70 -6.56 -1.55 21.05
N SER A 71 -6.18 -0.30 20.85
CA SER A 71 -5.38 0.14 19.69
C SER A 71 -4.36 1.20 20.10
N SER A 72 -3.26 1.29 19.34
CA SER A 72 -2.37 2.44 19.39
C SER A 72 -3.00 3.58 18.60
N VAL A 73 -2.82 4.81 19.06
CA VAL A 73 -3.22 6.03 18.33
C VAL A 73 -2.14 7.08 18.49
N ASP A 74 -1.96 7.93 17.48
CA ASP A 74 -0.93 8.96 17.50
C ASP A 74 -1.33 10.17 18.35
N VAL A 75 -0.37 10.72 19.11
CA VAL A 75 -0.55 11.93 19.90
C VAL A 75 0.05 13.10 19.12
N TYR A 76 -0.77 14.10 18.79
CA TYR A 76 -0.29 15.27 18.04
C TYR A 76 0.22 16.38 18.94
N ASN A 77 -0.45 16.65 20.05
CA ASN A 77 0.01 17.61 21.04
C ASN A 77 -0.66 17.40 22.40
N ILE A 78 0.00 17.93 23.42
CA ILE A 78 -0.51 18.02 24.79
C ILE A 78 -0.33 19.48 25.22
N SER A 79 -1.41 20.10 25.69
CA SER A 79 -1.38 21.46 26.22
C SER A 79 -1.94 21.51 27.64
N ASP A 80 -1.40 22.42 28.44
CA ASP A 80 -1.97 22.74 29.75
C ASP A 80 -3.19 23.68 29.62
N LYS A 81 -3.87 23.89 30.74
CA LYS A 81 -5.07 24.77 30.83
C LYS A 81 -4.82 26.22 30.36
N ASP A 82 -3.58 26.68 30.36
CA ASP A 82 -3.20 28.05 30.00
C ASP A 82 -2.80 28.13 28.50
N GLY A 83 -2.91 27.02 27.77
CA GLY A 83 -2.56 26.90 26.35
C GLY A 83 -1.07 26.67 26.10
N GLY A 84 -0.27 26.43 27.14
CA GLY A 84 1.14 26.10 27.01
C GLY A 84 1.33 24.67 26.50
N PHE A 85 2.10 24.49 25.44
CA PHE A 85 2.44 23.15 24.93
C PHE A 85 3.38 22.42 25.90
N VAL A 86 2.94 21.24 26.34
CA VAL A 86 3.77 20.23 27.00
C VAL A 86 4.48 19.38 25.95
N TYR A 87 3.80 19.12 24.85
CA TYR A 87 4.29 18.32 23.74
C TYR A 87 3.62 18.74 22.43
N ALA A 88 4.36 18.67 21.33
CA ALA A 88 3.84 18.81 19.98
C ALA A 88 4.67 17.91 19.06
N ALA A 89 4.01 16.97 18.38
CA ALA A 89 4.64 16.04 17.47
C ALA A 89 5.26 16.77 16.29
N SER A 90 6.42 16.29 15.83
CA SER A 90 6.96 16.72 14.55
C SER A 90 6.06 16.17 13.44
N PHE A 91 5.42 17.06 12.69
CA PHE A 91 4.50 16.68 11.64
C PHE A 91 5.26 16.09 10.46
N ASP A 92 5.10 14.79 10.19
CA ASP A 92 5.57 14.17 8.96
C ASP A 92 4.43 14.16 7.94
N SER A 93 4.53 15.04 6.93
CA SER A 93 3.56 15.06 5.83
C SER A 93 3.42 13.72 5.10
N GLN A 94 4.42 12.82 5.18
CA GLN A 94 4.35 11.51 4.54
C GLN A 94 3.34 10.57 5.18
N SER A 95 3.03 10.72 6.47
CA SER A 95 2.08 9.83 7.18
C SER A 95 0.64 9.96 6.66
N PHE A 96 0.28 11.11 6.06
CA PHE A 96 -1.03 11.31 5.44
C PHE A 96 -1.21 10.60 4.10
N TYR A 97 -0.10 10.22 3.46
CA TYR A 97 -0.12 9.56 2.15
C TYR A 97 0.03 8.04 2.24
N THR A 98 0.37 7.50 3.41
CA THR A 98 0.35 6.05 3.61
C THR A 98 -1.09 5.57 3.71
N GLU A 99 -1.62 5.03 2.61
CA GLU A 99 -2.84 4.22 2.67
C GLU A 99 -2.61 3.10 3.71
N GLU A 100 -3.49 3.03 4.72
CA GLU A 100 -3.48 1.91 5.66
C GLU A 100 -3.65 0.60 4.89
N GLU A 101 -2.57 -0.19 4.77
CA GLU A 101 -2.68 -1.52 4.20
C GLU A 101 -3.66 -2.33 5.04
N LEU A 102 -4.76 -2.78 4.41
CA LEU A 102 -5.71 -3.65 5.08
C LEU A 102 -4.99 -4.87 5.67
N PRO A 103 -5.27 -5.23 6.93
CA PRO A 103 -4.55 -6.30 7.60
C PRO A 103 -4.72 -7.60 6.81
N LYS A 104 -3.63 -8.31 6.54
CA LYS A 104 -3.66 -9.59 5.82
C LYS A 104 -4.41 -10.69 6.57
N TYR A 105 -4.36 -10.63 7.90
CA TYR A 105 -4.93 -11.61 8.80
C TYR A 105 -5.81 -10.94 9.84
N GLN A 106 -6.64 -11.74 10.49
CA GLN A 106 -7.48 -11.34 11.62
C GLN A 106 -7.54 -12.48 12.64
N GLY A 107 -8.08 -12.19 13.82
CA GLY A 107 -8.24 -13.17 14.90
C GLY A 107 -7.19 -13.04 16.00
N PRO A 108 -7.31 -13.80 17.10
CA PRO A 108 -6.59 -13.55 18.35
C PRO A 108 -5.06 -13.46 18.22
N ILE A 109 -4.45 -14.33 17.39
CA ILE A 109 -3.00 -14.30 17.16
C ILE A 109 -2.60 -13.01 16.44
N ASN A 110 -3.34 -12.61 15.41
CA ASN A 110 -3.03 -11.40 14.65
C ASN A 110 -3.23 -10.14 15.51
N ASP A 111 -4.36 -10.07 16.20
CA ASP A 111 -4.74 -8.92 17.01
C ASP A 111 -3.70 -8.65 18.09
N TYR A 112 -3.23 -9.69 18.76
CA TYR A 112 -2.15 -9.55 19.72
C TYR A 112 -0.81 -9.18 19.05
N ILE A 113 -0.32 -9.97 18.09
CA ILE A 113 1.06 -9.81 17.58
C ILE A 113 1.28 -8.46 16.88
N ASN A 114 0.30 -8.01 16.10
CA ASN A 114 0.41 -6.81 15.27
C ASN A 114 -0.11 -5.55 15.97
N ASN A 115 -1.07 -5.66 16.89
CA ASN A 115 -1.63 -4.48 17.56
C ASN A 115 -1.21 -4.44 19.04
N GLU A 116 -1.63 -5.42 19.84
CA GLU A 116 -1.57 -5.30 21.30
C GLU A 116 -0.19 -5.60 21.91
N ARG A 117 0.70 -6.29 21.18
CA ARG A 117 2.06 -6.58 21.63
C ARG A 117 2.90 -5.32 21.79
N TYR A 118 2.73 -4.37 20.88
CA TYR A 118 3.44 -3.08 20.98
C TYR A 118 2.90 -2.28 22.16
N LEU A 119 1.58 -2.30 22.36
CA LEU A 119 0.95 -1.74 23.55
C LEU A 119 1.51 -2.38 24.83
N TYR A 120 1.65 -3.71 24.86
CA TYR A 120 2.28 -4.42 25.96
C TYR A 120 3.73 -3.98 26.20
N SER A 121 4.51 -3.92 25.13
CA SER A 121 5.91 -3.50 25.20
C SER A 121 6.05 -2.06 25.74
N ASP A 122 5.18 -1.16 25.28
CA ASP A 122 5.30 0.27 25.53
C ASP A 122 4.73 0.68 26.89
N PHE A 123 3.64 0.05 27.32
CA PHE A 123 2.94 0.42 28.55
C PHE A 123 3.21 -0.52 29.73
N PHE A 124 3.49 -1.81 29.49
CA PHE A 124 3.37 -2.85 30.54
C PHE A 124 4.62 -3.70 30.78
N LYS A 125 5.53 -3.84 29.81
CA LYS A 125 6.64 -4.81 29.87
C LYS A 125 7.70 -4.53 30.94
N ASN A 126 8.06 -3.26 31.14
CA ASN A 126 9.19 -2.87 32.01
C ASN A 126 8.75 -2.24 33.33
N ASN A 127 7.45 -2.05 33.53
CA ASN A 127 6.93 -1.29 34.65
C ASN A 127 6.76 -2.23 35.85
N THR A 128 7.63 -2.08 36.84
CA THR A 128 7.36 -2.60 38.18
C THR A 128 6.09 -1.92 38.70
N GLU A 129 5.28 -2.62 39.49
CA GLU A 129 4.03 -2.09 40.09
C GLU A 129 4.21 -0.76 40.85
N GLN A 130 5.46 -0.34 41.09
CA GLN A 130 5.86 0.95 41.67
C GLN A 130 5.63 2.16 40.75
N GLU A 131 5.52 2.00 39.43
CA GLU A 131 5.35 3.14 38.51
C GLU A 131 3.94 3.76 38.54
N ILE A 132 2.96 3.12 39.18
CA ILE A 132 1.59 3.65 39.30
C ILE A 132 1.17 3.61 40.77
N ASP A 133 1.99 4.26 41.59
CA ASP A 133 1.58 4.73 42.91
C ASP A 133 0.87 6.08 42.74
N THR A 134 -0.30 6.03 42.11
CA THR A 134 -1.11 7.22 41.85
C THR A 134 -2.26 7.31 42.85
N ASP A 135 -2.47 8.51 43.40
CA ASP A 135 -3.69 8.86 44.14
C ASP A 135 -4.92 8.88 43.22
N ASN A 136 -4.74 8.86 41.89
CA ASN A 136 -5.81 8.82 40.91
C ASN A 136 -6.32 7.39 40.71
N LYS A 137 -7.35 7.04 41.49
CA LYS A 137 -7.98 5.72 41.45
C LYS A 137 -8.49 5.32 40.06
N GLU A 138 -9.04 6.25 39.27
CA GLU A 138 -9.58 5.94 37.93
C GLU A 138 -8.48 5.52 36.96
N LEU A 139 -7.37 6.27 36.94
CA LEU A 139 -6.17 5.93 36.16
C LEU A 139 -5.58 4.58 36.60
N ALA A 140 -5.45 4.35 37.91
CA ALA A 140 -4.93 3.09 38.45
C ALA A 140 -5.81 1.89 38.06
N ASP A 141 -7.13 2.03 38.16
CA ASP A 141 -8.09 0.99 37.83
C ASP A 141 -8.07 0.69 36.32
N PHE A 142 -8.02 1.74 35.48
CA PHE A 142 -7.89 1.60 34.03
C PHE A 142 -6.59 0.86 33.65
N TYR A 143 -5.45 1.30 34.19
CA TYR A 143 -4.15 0.68 33.89
C TYR A 143 -4.12 -0.79 34.27
N LYS A 144 -4.54 -1.14 35.50
CA LYS A 144 -4.56 -2.52 35.98
C LYS A 144 -5.44 -3.40 35.11
N LYS A 145 -6.61 -2.89 34.71
CA LYS A 145 -7.54 -3.59 33.83
C LYS A 145 -6.93 -3.80 32.44
N ALA A 146 -6.39 -2.75 31.82
CA ALA A 146 -5.77 -2.83 30.50
C ALA A 146 -4.57 -3.78 30.48
N LYS A 147 -3.71 -3.70 31.50
CA LYS A 147 -2.57 -4.61 31.68
C LYS A 147 -3.04 -6.06 31.77
N PHE A 148 -3.99 -6.35 32.65
CA PHE A 148 -4.52 -7.70 32.84
C PHE A 148 -5.14 -8.26 31.55
N GLU A 149 -5.99 -7.48 30.87
CA GLU A 149 -6.65 -7.92 29.64
C GLU A 149 -5.65 -8.20 28.50
N ILE A 150 -4.60 -7.37 28.36
CA ILE A 150 -3.55 -7.58 27.33
C ILE A 150 -2.61 -8.73 27.70
N GLU A 151 -2.26 -8.90 28.98
CA GLU A 151 -1.46 -10.03 29.47
C GLU A 151 -2.18 -11.37 29.32
N ASP A 152 -3.48 -11.43 29.61
CA ASP A 152 -4.30 -12.62 29.38
C ASP A 152 -4.34 -13.00 27.88
N LYS A 153 -4.47 -12.02 26.98
CA LYS A 153 -4.39 -12.27 25.52
C LYS A 153 -3.00 -12.75 25.10
N LYS A 154 -1.93 -12.15 25.63
CA LYS A 154 -0.54 -12.61 25.41
C LYS A 154 -0.39 -14.07 25.81
N GLU A 155 -0.81 -14.44 27.01
CA GLU A 155 -0.70 -15.80 27.52
C GLU A 155 -1.45 -16.78 26.63
N LYS A 156 -2.71 -16.48 26.27
CA LYS A 156 -3.50 -17.28 25.34
C LYS A 156 -2.82 -17.47 23.98
N VAL A 157 -2.19 -16.43 23.44
CA VAL A 157 -1.43 -16.56 22.19
C VAL A 157 -0.18 -17.42 22.39
N GLU A 158 0.58 -17.24 23.47
CA GLU A 158 1.75 -18.07 23.78
C GLU A 158 1.39 -19.55 24.00
N GLU A 159 0.23 -19.83 24.60
CA GLU A 159 -0.35 -21.17 24.72
C GLU A 159 -0.75 -21.74 23.36
N SER A 160 -1.43 -20.94 22.52
CA SER A 160 -1.84 -21.36 21.18
C SER A 160 -0.66 -21.78 20.30
N LEU A 161 0.49 -21.14 20.47
CA LEU A 161 1.73 -21.47 19.74
C LEU A 161 2.32 -22.82 20.16
N LYS A 162 2.00 -23.32 21.36
CA LYS A 162 2.45 -24.61 21.92
C LYS A 162 1.54 -25.78 21.54
N ILE A 163 0.34 -25.52 21.02
CA ILE A 163 -0.61 -26.55 20.58
C ILE A 163 0.04 -27.48 19.54
N LYS A 164 -0.30 -28.78 19.63
CA LYS A 164 0.22 -29.83 18.74
C LYS A 164 -0.74 -30.18 17.60
N ASN A 165 -2.04 -30.10 17.85
CA ASN A 165 -3.10 -30.47 16.92
C ASN A 165 -3.93 -29.25 16.54
N PHE A 166 -4.20 -29.11 15.26
CA PHE A 166 -4.93 -27.98 14.71
C PHE A 166 -5.99 -28.48 13.75
N LYS A 167 -6.91 -27.58 13.40
CA LYS A 167 -7.81 -27.74 12.27
C LYS A 167 -7.62 -26.56 11.32
N ILE A 168 -7.76 -26.83 10.04
CA ILE A 168 -7.94 -25.78 9.04
C ILE A 168 -9.35 -25.88 8.48
N LYS A 169 -9.94 -24.73 8.16
CA LYS A 169 -11.22 -24.65 7.47
C LYS A 169 -10.99 -24.23 6.03
N LEU A 170 -11.60 -24.96 5.09
CA LEU A 170 -11.50 -24.70 3.66
C LEU A 170 -12.76 -23.97 3.15
N SER A 171 -12.66 -23.36 1.96
CA SER A 171 -13.73 -22.54 1.37
C SER A 171 -14.98 -23.31 0.96
N ASP A 172 -14.88 -24.62 0.81
CA ASP A 172 -16.01 -25.54 0.59
C ASP A 172 -16.69 -25.97 1.91
N GLY A 173 -16.19 -25.50 3.05
CA GLY A 173 -16.67 -25.85 4.39
C GLY A 173 -16.00 -27.07 5.00
N GLN A 174 -15.08 -27.75 4.31
CA GLN A 174 -14.36 -28.89 4.86
C GLN A 174 -13.43 -28.45 6.01
N GLU A 175 -13.38 -29.28 7.06
CA GLU A 175 -12.36 -29.19 8.10
C GLU A 175 -11.31 -30.29 7.91
N VAL A 176 -10.04 -29.91 7.93
CA VAL A 176 -8.91 -30.83 7.80
C VAL A 176 -8.06 -30.76 9.05
N LYS A 177 -7.74 -31.92 9.63
CA LYS A 177 -6.90 -32.00 10.81
C LYS A 177 -5.43 -31.85 10.42
N CYS A 178 -4.69 -31.12 11.24
CA CYS A 178 -3.27 -30.91 11.08
C CYS A 178 -2.52 -31.16 12.38
N SER A 179 -1.29 -31.64 12.29
CA SER A 179 -0.42 -31.82 13.44
C SER A 179 0.94 -31.18 13.21
N LYS A 180 1.58 -30.74 14.29
CA LYS A 180 2.94 -30.18 14.25
C LYS A 180 3.91 -31.20 13.64
N SER A 181 4.82 -30.74 12.79
CA SER A 181 5.91 -31.59 12.30
C SER A 181 6.66 -32.26 13.46
N PRO A 182 7.07 -33.54 13.32
CA PRO A 182 7.84 -34.24 14.34
C PRO A 182 9.21 -33.60 14.60
N GLN A 183 9.71 -32.76 13.70
CA GLN A 183 10.94 -32.00 13.91
C GLN A 183 10.70 -30.87 14.92
N GLU A 184 11.49 -30.89 15.99
CA GLU A 184 11.46 -29.84 17.00
C GLU A 184 11.72 -28.47 16.36
N ASN A 185 10.96 -27.46 16.79
CA ASN A 185 11.04 -26.09 16.28
C ASN A 185 10.81 -25.91 14.76
N CYS A 186 10.25 -26.88 14.04
CA CYS A 186 9.80 -26.68 12.66
C CYS A 186 8.42 -25.96 12.65
N PRO A 187 8.23 -24.86 11.87
CA PRO A 187 6.96 -24.12 11.83
C PRO A 187 5.88 -24.81 11.00
N LEU A 188 6.16 -26.00 10.46
CA LEU A 188 5.24 -26.67 9.55
C LEU A 188 4.22 -27.50 10.32
N LEU A 189 2.98 -27.41 9.87
CA LEU A 189 1.92 -28.35 10.20
C LEU A 189 1.71 -29.29 9.00
N ASN A 190 1.62 -30.58 9.26
CA ASN A 190 1.25 -31.59 8.27
C ASN A 190 -0.24 -31.90 8.45
N CYS A 191 -1.02 -31.72 7.40
CA CYS A 191 -2.45 -31.96 7.41
C CYS A 191 -2.81 -33.28 6.72
N GLU A 192 -3.94 -33.84 7.13
CA GLU A 192 -4.60 -34.95 6.45
C GLU A 192 -4.98 -34.55 5.00
N LYS A 193 -5.33 -35.55 4.19
CA LYS A 193 -5.81 -35.29 2.83
C LYS A 193 -7.18 -34.63 2.88
N ASP A 194 -7.36 -33.58 2.09
CA ASP A 194 -8.66 -32.98 1.86
C ASP A 194 -9.53 -33.85 0.92
N SER A 195 -10.78 -33.43 0.68
CA SER A 195 -11.72 -34.18 -0.18
C SER A 195 -11.28 -34.25 -1.64
N GLU A 196 -10.38 -33.36 -2.07
CA GLU A 196 -9.78 -33.34 -3.40
C GLU A 196 -8.50 -34.22 -3.48
N GLY A 197 -8.11 -34.83 -2.35
CA GLY A 197 -6.96 -35.71 -2.22
C GLY A 197 -5.62 -34.99 -2.06
N PHE A 198 -5.61 -33.68 -1.78
CA PHE A 198 -4.38 -32.93 -1.53
C PHE A 198 -3.90 -33.13 -0.10
N GLU A 199 -2.61 -33.40 0.05
CA GLU A 199 -1.90 -33.24 1.31
C GLU A 199 -1.54 -31.77 1.48
N ARG A 200 -1.78 -31.20 2.66
CA ARG A 200 -1.50 -29.78 2.92
C ARG A 200 -0.39 -29.62 3.94
N ILE A 201 0.52 -28.72 3.64
CA ILE A 201 1.55 -28.25 4.57
C ILE A 201 1.25 -26.79 4.89
N ILE A 202 1.13 -26.46 6.16
CA ILE A 202 0.87 -25.09 6.61
C ILE A 202 2.13 -24.52 7.24
N LEU A 203 2.60 -23.38 6.75
CA LEU A 203 3.57 -22.55 7.44
C LEU A 203 2.84 -21.69 8.46
N ARG A 204 3.16 -21.83 9.75
CA ARG A 204 2.58 -21.02 10.83
C ARG A 204 3.61 -20.16 11.57
N SER A 205 3.13 -19.17 12.32
CA SER A 205 3.92 -18.43 13.29
C SER A 205 4.59 -19.36 14.32
N GLN A 206 5.87 -19.07 14.61
CA GLN A 206 6.65 -19.77 15.65
C GLN A 206 6.72 -19.00 16.96
N ASN A 207 6.53 -17.69 16.90
CA ASN A 207 6.75 -16.78 18.00
C ASN A 207 5.70 -15.66 17.95
N SER A 208 5.68 -14.88 19.01
CA SER A 208 4.77 -13.76 19.19
C SER A 208 5.22 -12.49 18.46
N PHE A 209 6.20 -12.53 17.54
CA PHE A 209 6.73 -11.34 16.87
C PHE A 209 6.23 -11.17 15.45
N MET A 210 5.83 -12.24 14.79
CA MET A 210 5.45 -12.20 13.39
C MET A 210 4.28 -13.14 13.10
N VAL A 211 3.28 -12.62 12.40
CA VAL A 211 2.14 -13.40 11.94
C VAL A 211 2.43 -14.00 10.57
N ASN A 212 2.45 -15.33 10.50
CA ASN A 212 2.65 -16.07 9.27
C ASN A 212 1.63 -17.18 9.18
N MET A 213 0.93 -17.24 8.05
CA MET A 213 0.01 -18.32 7.74
C MET A 213 -0.05 -18.51 6.22
N GLU A 214 0.49 -19.61 5.73
CA GLU A 214 0.46 -19.95 4.31
C GLU A 214 0.23 -21.45 4.10
N SER A 215 -0.55 -21.80 3.07
CA SER A 215 -0.95 -23.18 2.78
C SER A 215 -0.36 -23.66 1.45
N PHE A 216 0.32 -24.80 1.49
CA PHE A 216 0.94 -25.44 0.34
C PHE A 216 0.25 -26.79 0.10
N GLY A 217 -0.32 -26.98 -1.10
CA GLY A 217 -0.99 -28.21 -1.50
C GLY A 217 -0.09 -29.14 -2.30
N PHE A 218 -0.20 -30.44 -2.05
CA PHE A 218 0.57 -31.48 -2.72
C PHE A 218 -0.31 -32.66 -3.15
N LYS A 219 -0.13 -33.11 -4.40
CA LYS A 219 -0.62 -34.41 -4.88
C LYS A 219 0.58 -35.34 -5.05
N GLY A 220 0.84 -36.16 -4.04
CA GLY A 220 2.10 -36.89 -3.93
C GLY A 220 3.26 -35.92 -3.73
N SER A 221 4.32 -36.02 -4.52
CA SER A 221 5.47 -35.09 -4.45
C SER A 221 5.26 -33.77 -5.21
N ASN A 222 4.14 -33.61 -5.93
CA ASN A 222 3.96 -32.50 -6.83
C ASN A 222 3.15 -31.38 -6.17
N PHE A 223 3.74 -30.19 -6.09
CA PHE A 223 3.07 -28.98 -5.64
C PHE A 223 2.00 -28.53 -6.63
N SER A 224 0.84 -28.16 -6.12
CA SER A 224 -0.25 -27.54 -6.87
C SER A 224 -1.17 -26.76 -5.92
N VAL A 225 -1.79 -25.70 -6.41
CA VAL A 225 -2.74 -24.89 -5.64
C VAL A 225 -4.12 -25.55 -5.72
N PRO A 226 -4.70 -26.02 -4.59
CA PRO A 226 -6.03 -26.64 -4.58
C PRO A 226 -7.14 -25.66 -4.98
N GLU A 227 -8.31 -26.18 -5.38
CA GLU A 227 -9.46 -25.32 -5.68
C GLU A 227 -10.07 -24.74 -4.41
N ASN A 228 -10.24 -25.57 -3.39
CA ASN A 228 -10.65 -25.14 -2.06
C ASN A 228 -9.52 -24.42 -1.29
N THR A 229 -9.77 -23.16 -0.98
CA THR A 229 -8.80 -22.26 -0.34
C THR A 229 -8.85 -22.39 1.17
N MET A 230 -7.72 -22.28 1.86
CA MET A 230 -7.72 -22.21 3.32
C MET A 230 -8.28 -20.87 3.78
N LEU A 231 -9.21 -20.88 4.73
CA LEU A 231 -9.81 -19.70 5.34
C LEU A 231 -9.12 -19.28 6.64
N GLY A 232 -8.62 -20.25 7.40
CA GLY A 232 -7.91 -19.99 8.65
C GLY A 232 -7.47 -21.25 9.39
N LEU A 233 -6.83 -21.01 10.52
CA LEU A 233 -6.30 -22.00 11.45
C LEU A 233 -7.06 -21.91 12.77
N TYR A 234 -7.41 -23.09 13.28
CA TYR A 234 -8.22 -23.29 14.48
C TYR A 234 -7.51 -24.30 15.40
N ASP A 235 -7.80 -24.24 16.69
CA ASP A 235 -7.35 -25.27 17.62
C ASP A 235 -8.14 -26.59 17.44
N GLU A 236 -7.80 -27.61 18.24
CA GLU A 236 -8.49 -28.91 18.18
C GLU A 236 -9.97 -28.86 18.57
N ASN A 237 -10.36 -27.87 19.38
CA ASN A 237 -11.73 -27.64 19.83
C ASN A 237 -12.55 -26.84 18.81
N GLY A 238 -11.90 -26.29 17.77
CA GLY A 238 -12.53 -25.45 16.76
C GLY A 238 -12.56 -23.97 17.11
N ASN A 239 -11.83 -23.53 18.14
CA ASN A 239 -11.68 -22.10 18.42
C ASN A 239 -10.78 -21.46 17.35
N GLU A 240 -11.19 -20.30 16.84
CA GLU A 240 -10.43 -19.56 15.85
C GLU A 240 -9.13 -19.02 16.46
N LEU A 241 -8.01 -19.29 15.80
CA LEU A 241 -6.70 -18.75 16.18
C LEU A 241 -6.31 -17.58 15.28
N ILE A 242 -6.47 -17.78 13.97
CA ILE A 242 -6.14 -16.80 12.94
C ILE A 242 -6.88 -17.14 11.64
N THR A 243 -7.47 -16.14 11.01
CA THR A 243 -8.11 -16.25 9.69
C THR A 243 -7.52 -15.24 8.71
N TYR A 244 -7.70 -15.49 7.42
CA TYR A 244 -7.40 -14.49 6.42
C TYR A 244 -8.46 -13.39 6.45
N ALA A 245 -8.03 -12.13 6.37
CA ALA A 245 -8.96 -11.04 6.20
C ALA A 245 -9.68 -11.16 4.84
N LYS A 246 -10.92 -10.65 4.79
CA LYS A 246 -11.67 -10.56 3.52
C LYS A 246 -10.95 -9.55 2.62
N ASN A 247 -10.59 -9.95 1.41
CA ASN A 247 -10.07 -9.01 0.43
C ASN A 247 -11.15 -7.96 0.12
N PRO A 248 -10.78 -6.68 -0.03
CA PRO A 248 -11.72 -5.65 -0.43
C PRO A 248 -12.36 -6.02 -1.77
N GLU A 249 -13.63 -5.68 -1.93
CA GLU A 249 -14.32 -5.84 -3.20
C GLU A 249 -13.84 -4.76 -4.15
N GLY A 250 -13.44 -5.18 -5.34
CA GLY A 250 -12.95 -4.32 -6.39
C GLY A 250 -13.19 -4.97 -7.75
N VAL A 251 -13.10 -4.17 -8.80
CA VAL A 251 -13.27 -4.62 -10.17
C VAL A 251 -12.24 -5.70 -10.52
N PHE A 252 -11.00 -5.49 -10.10
CA PHE A 252 -9.92 -6.45 -10.26
C PHE A 252 -9.75 -7.29 -9.00
N LYS A 253 -10.34 -8.49 -8.99
CA LYS A 253 -10.14 -9.44 -7.88
C LYS A 253 -8.70 -9.95 -7.90
N SER A 254 -8.10 -10.19 -6.73
CA SER A 254 -6.72 -10.73 -6.65
C SER A 254 -6.54 -12.05 -7.41
N SER A 255 -7.60 -12.87 -7.51
CA SER A 255 -7.61 -14.10 -8.30
C SER A 255 -7.43 -13.88 -9.80
N MET A 256 -7.79 -12.70 -10.32
CA MET A 256 -7.59 -12.30 -11.72
C MET A 256 -6.14 -11.91 -11.98
N LEU A 257 -5.48 -11.32 -10.98
CA LEU A 257 -4.18 -10.66 -11.08
C LEU A 257 -2.97 -11.60 -10.93
N VAL A 258 -3.22 -12.90 -10.92
CA VAL A 258 -2.20 -13.96 -10.81
C VAL A 258 -2.41 -14.98 -11.92
N PRO A 259 -1.40 -15.81 -12.27
CA PRO A 259 -1.57 -16.92 -13.20
C PRO A 259 -2.75 -17.84 -12.88
N SER A 260 -3.36 -18.46 -13.89
CA SER A 260 -4.57 -19.31 -13.71
C SER A 260 -4.36 -20.42 -12.68
N ASN A 261 -3.16 -20.99 -12.60
CA ASN A 261 -2.82 -22.06 -11.63
C ASN A 261 -2.66 -21.56 -10.19
N PHE A 262 -2.71 -20.24 -9.95
CA PHE A 262 -2.68 -19.62 -8.63
C PHE A 262 -3.97 -18.85 -8.30
N LYS A 263 -4.99 -18.85 -9.18
CA LYS A 263 -6.21 -18.04 -9.01
C LYS A 263 -6.94 -18.30 -7.67
N ASN A 264 -6.82 -19.51 -7.13
CA ASN A 264 -7.41 -19.91 -5.85
C ASN A 264 -6.51 -19.59 -4.64
N ASN A 265 -5.24 -19.26 -4.83
CA ASN A 265 -4.38 -18.73 -3.77
C ASN A 265 -3.47 -17.60 -4.30
N PRO A 266 -4.05 -16.44 -4.64
CA PRO A 266 -3.29 -15.31 -5.16
C PRO A 266 -2.31 -14.74 -4.13
N ARG A 267 -2.58 -14.91 -2.83
CA ARG A 267 -1.69 -14.49 -1.73
C ARG A 267 -0.40 -15.29 -1.74
N LEU A 268 -0.48 -16.62 -1.89
CA LEU A 268 0.70 -17.47 -2.02
C LEU A 268 1.56 -17.05 -3.19
N PHE A 269 0.95 -16.76 -4.35
CA PHE A 269 1.68 -16.28 -5.51
C PHE A 269 2.39 -14.94 -5.25
N LYS A 270 1.69 -13.97 -4.63
CA LYS A 270 2.29 -12.69 -4.23
C LYS A 270 3.49 -12.89 -3.30
N SER A 271 3.44 -13.84 -2.37
CA SER A 271 4.58 -14.18 -1.52
C SER A 271 5.72 -14.84 -2.32
N LEU A 272 5.41 -15.89 -3.09
CA LEU A 272 6.40 -16.70 -3.82
C LEU A 272 7.09 -15.94 -4.97
N LYS A 273 6.53 -14.85 -5.47
CA LYS A 273 7.21 -14.01 -6.46
C LYS A 273 8.35 -13.19 -5.84
N GLU A 274 8.24 -12.82 -4.56
CA GLU A 274 9.17 -11.90 -3.91
C GLU A 274 10.49 -12.61 -3.57
N PRO A 275 11.65 -12.12 -4.07
CA PRO A 275 12.94 -12.74 -3.76
C PRO A 275 13.22 -12.83 -2.25
N SER A 276 12.82 -11.81 -1.49
CA SER A 276 12.97 -11.76 -0.03
C SER A 276 12.17 -12.85 0.69
N TYR A 277 11.08 -13.33 0.09
CA TYR A 277 10.25 -14.38 0.67
C TYR A 277 10.99 -15.72 0.70
N MET A 278 11.84 -16.01 -0.29
CA MET A 278 12.67 -17.23 -0.27
C MET A 278 13.72 -17.17 0.85
N SER A 279 14.33 -16.01 1.08
CA SER A 279 15.23 -15.80 2.22
C SER A 279 14.50 -15.98 3.55
N PHE A 280 13.28 -15.44 3.64
CA PHE A 280 12.40 -15.63 4.79
C PHE A 280 12.07 -17.12 5.01
N LEU A 281 11.58 -17.84 3.99
CA LEU A 281 11.27 -19.27 4.08
C LEU A 281 12.51 -20.07 4.50
N SER A 282 13.67 -19.78 3.92
CA SER A 282 14.92 -20.47 4.25
C SER A 282 15.31 -20.29 5.72
N SER A 283 15.10 -19.08 6.26
CA SER A 283 15.32 -18.78 7.67
C SER A 283 14.34 -19.55 8.57
N GLN A 284 13.03 -19.50 8.26
CA GLN A 284 11.98 -20.15 9.04
C GLN A 284 12.08 -21.69 9.01
N LEU A 285 12.49 -22.26 7.87
CA LEU A 285 12.49 -23.71 7.65
C LEU A 285 13.84 -24.36 7.95
N LYS A 286 14.83 -23.61 8.44
CA LYS A 286 16.16 -24.12 8.78
C LYS A 286 16.10 -25.31 9.75
N SER A 287 15.18 -25.28 10.72
CA SER A 287 14.96 -26.36 11.70
C SER A 287 14.24 -27.59 11.13
N CYS A 288 13.57 -27.48 9.97
CA CYS A 288 12.84 -28.59 9.34
C CYS A 288 13.75 -29.53 8.52
N GLY A 289 15.03 -29.19 8.39
CA GLY A 289 16.02 -29.98 7.68
C GLY A 289 16.12 -29.70 6.17
N PRO A 290 17.21 -30.16 5.53
CA PRO A 290 17.58 -29.78 4.17
C PRO A 290 16.62 -30.32 3.09
N LYS A 291 15.98 -31.48 3.32
CA LYS A 291 14.99 -32.03 2.38
C LYS A 291 13.77 -31.11 2.24
N THR A 292 13.28 -30.59 3.36
CA THR A 292 12.16 -29.65 3.40
C THR A 292 12.53 -28.35 2.69
N LEU A 293 13.69 -27.77 3.01
CA LEU A 293 14.20 -26.56 2.33
C LEU A 293 14.26 -26.73 0.82
N LYS A 294 14.73 -27.89 0.35
CA LYS A 294 14.78 -28.20 -1.09
C LYS A 294 13.39 -28.17 -1.73
N VAL A 295 12.37 -28.79 -1.11
CA VAL A 295 10.99 -28.78 -1.63
C VAL A 295 10.48 -27.35 -1.83
N PHE A 296 10.68 -26.46 -0.85
CA PHE A 296 10.24 -25.06 -0.96
C PHE A 296 11.07 -24.25 -1.96
N SER A 297 12.37 -24.55 -2.10
CA SER A 297 13.21 -24.00 -3.17
C SER A 297 12.67 -24.38 -4.55
N ASP A 298 12.33 -25.65 -4.75
CA ASP A 298 11.80 -26.17 -6.01
C ASP A 298 10.43 -25.50 -6.35
N ILE A 299 9.59 -25.25 -5.33
CA ILE A 299 8.32 -24.50 -5.47
C ILE A 299 8.58 -23.05 -5.89
N PHE A 300 9.54 -22.38 -5.25
CA PHE A 300 9.90 -21.01 -5.57
C PHE A 300 10.40 -20.91 -7.02
N GLU A 301 11.36 -21.76 -7.41
CA GLU A 301 11.87 -21.80 -8.78
C GLU A 301 10.78 -22.11 -9.80
N LYS A 302 9.88 -23.05 -9.50
CA LYS A 302 8.73 -23.33 -10.36
C LYS A 302 7.85 -22.09 -10.50
N THR A 303 7.59 -21.37 -9.42
CA THR A 303 6.75 -20.17 -9.45
C THR A 303 7.37 -19.05 -10.26
N GLN A 304 8.70 -18.87 -10.18
CA GLN A 304 9.44 -17.92 -11.03
C GLN A 304 9.36 -18.30 -12.52
N ARG A 305 9.46 -19.60 -12.84
CA ARG A 305 9.23 -20.09 -14.22
C ARG A 305 7.79 -19.88 -14.68
N ASP A 306 6.81 -20.14 -13.81
CA ASP A 306 5.39 -19.91 -14.10
C ASP A 306 5.14 -18.41 -14.37
N LEU A 307 5.73 -17.50 -13.59
CA LEU A 307 5.64 -16.05 -13.78
C LEU A 307 6.13 -15.63 -15.18
N GLN A 308 7.29 -16.16 -15.62
CA GLN A 308 7.87 -15.83 -16.92
C GLN A 308 7.09 -16.42 -18.11
N ASN A 309 6.53 -17.63 -17.94
CA ASN A 309 5.87 -18.35 -19.02
C ASN A 309 4.35 -18.14 -19.09
N THR A 310 3.76 -17.46 -18.11
CA THR A 310 2.31 -17.25 -18.08
C THR A 310 1.90 -16.19 -19.11
N SER A 311 0.98 -16.58 -19.99
CA SER A 311 0.25 -15.63 -20.82
C SER A 311 -0.81 -14.93 -19.98
N MET A 312 -0.56 -13.66 -19.69
CA MET A 312 -1.51 -12.73 -19.10
C MET A 312 -2.08 -11.83 -20.18
N LEU A 313 -3.33 -11.41 -20.02
CA LEU A 313 -4.08 -10.63 -21.01
C LEU A 313 -4.43 -9.28 -20.42
N GLN A 314 -4.33 -8.21 -21.21
CA GLN A 314 -4.78 -6.90 -20.76
C GLN A 314 -6.30 -6.88 -20.63
N TYR A 315 -6.80 -6.50 -19.45
CA TYR A 315 -8.21 -6.22 -19.19
C TYR A 315 -8.38 -4.80 -18.65
N ILE A 316 -9.34 -4.07 -19.21
CA ILE A 316 -9.59 -2.66 -18.96
C ILE A 316 -11.04 -2.47 -18.49
N ASP A 317 -11.21 -1.77 -17.37
CA ASP A 317 -12.51 -1.58 -16.74
C ASP A 317 -12.57 -0.26 -15.94
N LEU A 318 -13.75 0.11 -15.44
CA LEU A 318 -13.96 1.29 -14.61
C LEU A 318 -13.95 0.93 -13.12
N ALA A 319 -12.84 1.22 -12.43
CA ALA A 319 -12.76 1.10 -10.97
C ALA A 319 -12.93 2.48 -10.33
N LYS A 320 -13.90 2.62 -9.42
CA LYS A 320 -14.27 3.93 -8.80
C LYS A 320 -14.52 5.03 -9.86
N GLY A 321 -15.04 4.64 -11.02
CA GLY A 321 -15.29 5.52 -12.15
C GLY A 321 -14.04 5.88 -12.96
N ILE A 322 -12.87 5.32 -12.68
CA ILE A 322 -11.58 5.56 -13.36
C ILE A 322 -11.27 4.42 -14.30
N LEU A 323 -10.76 4.72 -15.50
CA LEU A 323 -10.31 3.68 -16.41
C LEU A 323 -9.03 3.06 -15.84
N GLU A 324 -9.10 1.80 -15.46
CA GLU A 324 -7.99 1.02 -14.92
C GLU A 324 -7.71 -0.16 -15.84
N SER A 325 -6.44 -0.57 -15.87
CA SER A 325 -5.94 -1.61 -16.75
C SER A 325 -5.01 -2.51 -15.98
N ASN A 326 -5.18 -3.82 -16.12
CA ASN A 326 -4.33 -4.82 -15.50
C ASN A 326 -4.12 -6.01 -16.45
N TYR A 327 -2.97 -6.65 -16.33
CA TYR A 327 -2.78 -8.01 -16.83
C TYR A 327 -3.55 -8.98 -15.93
N ILE A 328 -4.49 -9.72 -16.51
CA ILE A 328 -5.30 -10.74 -15.85
C ILE A 328 -5.09 -12.12 -16.48
N ASN A 329 -5.33 -13.19 -15.73
CA ASN A 329 -5.33 -14.53 -16.31
C ASN A 329 -6.56 -14.75 -17.19
N LYS A 330 -6.38 -15.56 -18.22
CA LYS A 330 -7.42 -15.87 -19.21
C LYS A 330 -8.68 -16.50 -18.62
N ASP A 331 -8.56 -17.26 -17.53
CA ASP A 331 -9.70 -17.95 -16.89
C ASP A 331 -10.62 -16.96 -16.15
N SER A 332 -10.14 -15.73 -15.93
CA SER A 332 -10.82 -14.70 -15.16
C SER A 332 -11.46 -13.62 -16.01
N ILE A 333 -11.43 -13.73 -17.34
CA ILE A 333 -12.09 -12.77 -18.24
C ILE A 333 -13.60 -12.81 -17.98
N PRO A 334 -14.24 -11.66 -17.66
CA PRO A 334 -15.69 -11.61 -17.50
C PRO A 334 -16.43 -12.01 -18.78
N GLY A 335 -17.53 -12.75 -18.66
CA GLY A 335 -18.27 -13.27 -19.81
C GLY A 335 -18.90 -12.19 -20.73
N ASN A 336 -19.04 -10.96 -20.24
CA ASN A 336 -19.52 -9.79 -20.98
C ASN A 336 -18.38 -8.92 -21.54
N ALA A 337 -17.12 -9.33 -21.39
CA ALA A 337 -16.00 -8.55 -21.89
C ALA A 337 -15.95 -8.59 -23.44
N CYS A 338 -15.57 -7.47 -24.06
CA CYS A 338 -15.32 -7.40 -25.50
C CYS A 338 -13.82 -7.30 -25.79
N TYR A 339 -13.36 -7.88 -26.90
CA TYR A 339 -11.96 -7.80 -27.33
C TYR A 339 -11.81 -6.74 -28.43
N TYR A 340 -10.89 -5.78 -28.22
CA TYR A 340 -10.61 -4.71 -29.17
C TYR A 340 -9.14 -4.30 -29.09
N LYS A 341 -8.47 -4.16 -30.25
CA LYS A 341 -7.06 -3.70 -30.37
C LYS A 341 -6.09 -4.35 -29.35
N GLY A 342 -6.18 -5.67 -29.15
CA GLY A 342 -5.25 -6.39 -28.28
C GLY A 342 -5.64 -6.47 -26.80
N ALA A 343 -6.74 -5.84 -26.38
CA ALA A 343 -7.18 -5.81 -24.99
C ALA A 343 -8.63 -6.29 -24.84
N TYR A 344 -8.94 -6.81 -23.66
CA TYR A 344 -10.31 -7.08 -23.22
C TYR A 344 -10.85 -5.89 -22.43
N TYR A 345 -12.13 -5.58 -22.60
CA TYR A 345 -12.78 -4.46 -21.93
C TYR A 345 -14.08 -4.89 -21.29
N ALA A 346 -14.40 -4.35 -20.13
CA ALA A 346 -15.80 -4.22 -19.74
C ALA A 346 -16.55 -3.31 -20.73
N PRO A 347 -17.86 -3.49 -20.95
CA PRO A 347 -18.63 -2.65 -21.84
C PRO A 347 -18.49 -1.14 -21.57
N GLU A 348 -18.55 -0.73 -20.30
CA GLU A 348 -18.41 0.69 -19.92
C GLU A 348 -16.95 1.19 -20.05
N GLY A 349 -15.98 0.34 -19.70
CA GLY A 349 -14.56 0.61 -19.90
C GLY A 349 -14.23 0.84 -21.38
N TYR A 350 -14.84 0.05 -22.27
CA TYR A 350 -14.68 0.20 -23.72
C TYR A 350 -15.17 1.56 -24.22
N GLN A 351 -16.40 1.94 -23.86
CA GLN A 351 -16.95 3.25 -24.25
C GLN A 351 -16.04 4.39 -23.79
N ARG A 352 -15.53 4.28 -22.55
CA ARG A 352 -14.62 5.29 -22.02
C ARG A 352 -13.26 5.32 -22.72
N ALA A 353 -12.74 4.16 -23.13
CA ALA A 353 -11.48 4.09 -23.85
C ALA A 353 -11.56 4.75 -25.24
N LEU A 354 -12.71 4.67 -25.91
CA LEU A 354 -12.94 5.33 -27.20
C LEU A 354 -12.78 6.86 -27.13
N GLU A 355 -13.14 7.47 -25.99
CA GLU A 355 -12.99 8.92 -25.76
C GLU A 355 -11.52 9.35 -25.57
N LEU A 356 -10.62 8.39 -25.34
CA LEU A 356 -9.19 8.61 -25.06
C LEU A 356 -8.28 8.22 -26.22
N GLU A 357 -8.86 7.76 -27.34
CA GLU A 357 -8.09 7.41 -28.53
C GLU A 357 -7.28 8.60 -29.04
N VAL A 358 -6.15 8.28 -29.67
CA VAL A 358 -5.27 9.25 -30.34
C VAL A 358 -6.08 10.16 -31.24
N MET A 359 -5.80 11.44 -31.19
CA MET A 359 -6.49 12.37 -32.06
C MET A 359 -5.91 12.24 -33.51
N SER A 360 -6.45 12.95 -34.50
CA SER A 360 -5.95 12.93 -35.89
C SER A 360 -4.43 13.13 -36.03
N LYS A 361 -3.70 12.31 -36.81
CA LYS A 361 -2.22 12.44 -37.00
C LYS A 361 -1.79 13.67 -37.84
N LYS A 362 -2.16 14.88 -37.42
CA LYS A 362 -1.75 16.14 -38.05
C LYS A 362 -0.27 16.35 -37.80
N THR A 363 0.49 16.60 -38.87
CA THR A 363 1.94 16.62 -38.82
C THR A 363 2.53 18.02 -38.74
N ILE A 364 3.74 18.10 -38.15
CA ILE A 364 4.61 19.27 -38.12
C ILE A 364 5.98 18.94 -38.73
N SER A 365 6.84 19.94 -38.93
CA SER A 365 8.24 19.70 -39.31
C SER A 365 9.08 19.29 -38.09
N LEU A 366 10.25 18.68 -38.32
CA LEU A 366 11.20 18.36 -37.26
C LEU A 366 11.74 19.64 -36.59
N GLU A 367 11.97 20.69 -37.37
CA GLU A 367 12.35 22.01 -36.87
C GLU A 367 11.30 22.54 -35.90
N ARG A 368 10.01 22.45 -36.28
CA ARG A 368 8.92 22.87 -35.40
C ARG A 368 8.85 22.03 -34.12
N ALA A 369 9.13 20.72 -34.20
CA ALA A 369 9.21 19.89 -33.00
C ALA A 369 10.37 20.30 -32.07
N GLN A 370 11.52 20.71 -32.63
CA GLN A 370 12.64 21.23 -31.87
C GLN A 370 12.31 22.58 -31.21
N GLU A 371 11.64 23.49 -31.93
CA GLU A 371 11.18 24.76 -31.35
C GLU A 371 10.28 24.55 -30.13
N LEU A 372 9.32 23.62 -30.21
CA LEU A 372 8.44 23.27 -29.09
C LEU A 372 9.22 22.72 -27.89
N LEU A 373 10.27 21.92 -28.13
CA LEU A 373 11.16 21.44 -27.08
C LEU A 373 11.92 22.59 -26.42
N ASP A 374 12.49 23.50 -27.22
CA ASP A 374 13.28 24.63 -26.72
C ASP A 374 12.38 25.60 -25.92
N GLN A 375 11.15 25.85 -26.39
CA GLN A 375 10.15 26.61 -25.64
C GLN A 375 9.81 25.94 -24.30
N ALA A 376 9.57 24.62 -24.30
CA ALA A 376 9.29 23.89 -23.06
C ALA A 376 10.48 23.95 -22.09
N LEU A 377 11.71 23.77 -22.59
CA LEU A 377 12.92 23.83 -21.76
C LEU A 377 13.12 25.22 -21.12
N ASN A 378 12.68 26.29 -21.78
CA ASN A 378 12.77 27.66 -21.27
C ASN A 378 11.71 28.02 -20.21
N ARG A 379 10.78 27.11 -19.89
CA ARG A 379 9.83 27.28 -18.80
C ARG A 379 10.49 27.14 -17.44
N SER A 380 10.68 28.27 -16.73
CA SER A 380 11.21 28.31 -15.36
C SER A 380 10.24 27.74 -14.32
N ASP A 381 8.95 27.64 -14.67
CA ASP A 381 7.91 27.06 -13.83
C ASP A 381 7.91 25.54 -13.82
N ILE A 382 8.74 24.90 -14.64
CA ILE A 382 8.91 23.45 -14.65
C ILE A 382 10.33 23.10 -14.16
N PRO A 383 10.48 22.42 -13.01
CA PRO A 383 11.77 21.99 -12.49
C PRO A 383 12.31 20.77 -13.26
N TRP A 384 12.90 20.99 -14.45
CA TRP A 384 13.40 19.93 -15.32
C TRP A 384 14.48 19.03 -14.70
N SER A 385 15.21 19.54 -13.69
CA SER A 385 16.19 18.77 -12.92
C SER A 385 15.56 17.83 -11.89
N TYR A 386 14.29 18.06 -11.51
CA TYR A 386 13.54 17.17 -10.63
C TYR A 386 12.89 16.06 -11.46
N THR A 387 13.57 14.91 -11.51
CA THR A 387 13.12 13.76 -12.29
C THR A 387 12.47 12.67 -11.45
N TYR A 388 12.41 12.79 -10.11
CA TYR A 388 11.88 11.73 -9.26
C TYR A 388 10.39 11.45 -9.47
N ASP A 389 9.59 12.49 -9.70
CA ASP A 389 8.14 12.40 -9.95
C ASP A 389 7.67 13.58 -10.83
N GLY A 390 6.36 13.73 -11.06
CA GLY A 390 5.73 14.88 -11.72
C GLY A 390 5.69 14.79 -13.25
N CYS A 391 6.04 13.65 -13.84
CA CYS A 391 6.04 13.47 -15.31
C CYS A 391 4.66 13.75 -15.91
N TYR A 392 3.60 13.34 -15.21
CA TYR A 392 2.21 13.59 -15.58
C TYR A 392 1.88 15.09 -15.65
N ALA A 393 2.35 15.89 -14.69
CA ALA A 393 2.16 17.34 -14.63
C ALA A 393 2.93 18.05 -15.74
N ARG A 394 4.23 17.74 -15.91
CA ARG A 394 5.05 18.27 -16.99
C ARG A 394 4.44 18.00 -18.36
N ALA A 395 4.04 16.74 -18.60
CA ALA A 395 3.43 16.34 -19.86
C ALA A 395 2.11 17.05 -20.13
N HIS A 396 1.32 17.35 -19.10
CA HIS A 396 0.06 18.05 -19.25
C HIS A 396 0.28 19.54 -19.57
N LEU A 397 1.13 20.22 -18.81
CA LEU A 397 1.49 21.63 -19.03
C LEU A 397 2.09 21.86 -20.43
N MET A 398 2.97 20.96 -20.88
CA MET A 398 3.53 21.01 -22.24
C MET A 398 2.46 20.77 -23.31
N ALA A 399 1.59 19.77 -23.14
CA ALA A 399 0.56 19.48 -24.12
C ALA A 399 -0.36 20.69 -24.36
N ARG A 400 -0.78 21.39 -23.29
CA ARG A 400 -1.61 22.61 -23.42
C ARG A 400 -0.88 23.78 -24.05
N MET A 401 0.41 23.94 -23.73
CA MET A 401 1.25 24.95 -24.39
C MET A 401 1.28 24.73 -25.92
N PHE A 402 1.54 23.49 -26.35
CA PHE A 402 1.59 23.15 -27.77
C PHE A 402 0.23 23.31 -28.47
N GLU A 403 -0.86 22.89 -27.82
CA GLU A 403 -2.22 23.04 -28.37
C GLU A 403 -2.66 24.49 -28.50
N ALA A 404 -2.23 25.37 -27.59
CA ALA A 404 -2.46 26.81 -27.70
C ALA A 404 -1.81 27.40 -28.98
N GLU A 405 -0.77 26.74 -29.50
CA GLU A 405 -0.11 27.08 -30.77
C GLU A 405 -0.72 26.32 -31.98
N GLY A 406 -1.88 25.67 -31.81
CA GLY A 406 -2.58 24.94 -32.87
C GLY A 406 -1.92 23.61 -33.26
N ILE A 407 -1.01 23.12 -32.41
CA ILE A 407 -0.31 21.85 -32.58
C ILE A 407 -1.15 20.72 -32.00
N HIS A 408 -1.16 19.63 -32.73
CA HIS A 408 -1.80 18.42 -32.31
C HIS A 408 -0.88 17.60 -31.42
N VAL A 409 -1.35 17.21 -30.24
CA VAL A 409 -0.53 16.51 -29.25
C VAL A 409 -1.25 15.29 -28.71
N ASP A 410 -0.56 14.17 -28.74
CA ASP A 410 -0.94 12.96 -28.02
C ASP A 410 0.00 12.78 -26.82
N LYS A 411 -0.23 11.78 -25.97
CA LYS A 411 0.70 11.43 -24.89
C LYS A 411 1.18 10.01 -25.03
N ALA A 412 2.50 9.84 -24.96
CA ALA A 412 3.16 8.54 -24.93
C ALA A 412 3.31 8.10 -23.47
N TRP A 413 2.90 6.87 -23.18
CA TRP A 413 2.96 6.26 -21.85
C TRP A 413 3.84 5.02 -21.91
N LEU A 414 4.88 4.98 -21.10
CA LEU A 414 5.70 3.78 -20.88
C LEU A 414 5.54 3.34 -19.43
N ARG A 415 5.36 2.04 -19.20
CA ARG A 415 5.20 1.47 -17.86
C ARG A 415 6.09 0.24 -17.69
N GLY A 416 6.63 0.05 -16.49
CA GLY A 416 7.56 -1.04 -16.17
C GLY A 416 8.48 -0.66 -15.02
N SER A 417 9.62 -1.34 -14.91
CA SER A 417 10.71 -0.88 -14.05
C SER A 417 11.65 0.01 -14.87
N LEU A 418 11.34 1.30 -14.95
CA LEU A 418 12.01 2.25 -15.84
C LEU A 418 13.17 2.92 -15.13
N ARG A 419 14.37 2.87 -15.70
CA ARG A 419 15.53 3.53 -15.10
C ARG A 419 15.36 5.05 -15.15
N ILE A 420 15.55 5.74 -14.02
CA ILE A 420 15.61 7.21 -14.03
C ILE A 420 16.96 7.66 -14.61
N PRO A 421 17.01 8.36 -15.75
CA PRO A 421 18.26 8.79 -16.36
C PRO A 421 19.06 9.70 -15.41
N GLY A 422 20.37 9.45 -15.30
CA GLY A 422 21.28 10.28 -14.49
C GLY A 422 21.27 10.03 -12.98
N GLN A 423 20.36 9.22 -12.44
CA GLN A 423 20.29 8.92 -11.00
C GLN A 423 21.19 7.74 -10.59
N PRO A 424 21.38 7.40 -9.30
CA PRO A 424 22.01 6.14 -8.86
C PRO A 424 21.21 4.89 -9.22
N LYS A 425 21.89 3.75 -9.42
CA LYS A 425 21.23 2.45 -9.73
C LYS A 425 20.24 2.07 -8.62
N GLY A 426 19.12 1.47 -9.00
CA GLY A 426 18.04 1.07 -8.08
C GLY A 426 16.93 2.10 -7.91
N MET A 427 17.12 3.34 -8.39
CA MET A 427 16.05 4.32 -8.52
C MET A 427 15.36 4.16 -9.87
N ASN A 428 14.09 3.73 -9.84
CA ASN A 428 13.29 3.44 -11.01
C ASN A 428 11.92 4.12 -10.91
N TRP A 429 11.36 4.54 -12.04
CA TRP A 429 9.95 4.89 -12.15
C TRP A 429 9.12 3.63 -12.40
N GLY A 430 7.87 3.66 -11.90
CA GLY A 430 6.85 2.67 -12.29
C GLY A 430 6.24 2.96 -13.66
N TYR A 431 6.22 4.23 -14.09
CA TYR A 431 5.82 4.67 -15.43
C TYR A 431 6.43 6.03 -15.75
N HIS A 432 6.45 6.39 -17.03
CA HIS A 432 6.80 7.72 -17.50
C HIS A 432 5.85 8.15 -18.60
N VAL A 433 5.62 9.46 -18.72
CA VAL A 433 4.73 10.04 -19.73
C VAL A 433 5.31 11.33 -20.29
N ALA A 434 5.15 11.52 -21.59
CA ALA A 434 5.58 12.73 -22.28
C ALA A 434 4.66 13.05 -23.48
N PRO A 435 4.58 14.32 -23.90
CA PRO A 435 3.93 14.72 -25.15
C PRO A 435 4.52 13.99 -26.36
N LEU A 436 3.64 13.56 -27.27
CA LEU A 436 3.96 12.96 -28.55
C LEU A 436 3.37 13.83 -29.66
N VAL A 437 4.21 14.16 -30.65
CA VAL A 437 3.82 14.88 -31.86
C VAL A 437 4.14 14.03 -33.08
N TYR A 438 3.47 14.32 -34.19
CA TYR A 438 3.71 13.65 -35.47
C TYR A 438 4.55 14.55 -36.38
N VAL A 439 5.71 14.07 -36.80
CA VAL A 439 6.62 14.81 -37.68
C VAL A 439 6.59 14.20 -39.08
N LYS A 440 6.48 15.04 -40.11
CA LYS A 440 6.60 14.60 -41.51
C LYS A 440 8.06 14.72 -41.97
N GLY A 441 8.69 13.60 -42.27
CA GLY A 441 10.03 13.54 -42.84
C GLY A 441 10.09 14.04 -44.29
N GLU A 442 11.30 14.27 -44.80
CA GLU A 442 11.54 14.76 -46.17
C GLU A 442 10.97 13.84 -47.26
N ASN A 443 10.96 12.53 -46.99
CA ASN A 443 10.37 11.50 -47.86
C ASN A 443 8.83 11.39 -47.74
N GLY A 444 8.21 12.22 -46.90
CA GLY A 444 6.77 12.21 -46.64
C GLY A 444 6.30 11.20 -45.59
N GLU A 445 7.20 10.42 -44.99
CA GLU A 445 6.87 9.50 -43.90
C GLU A 445 6.48 10.28 -42.64
N VAL A 446 5.48 9.78 -41.92
CA VAL A 446 5.05 10.34 -40.65
C VAL A 446 5.69 9.56 -39.51
N GLN A 447 6.45 10.25 -38.68
CA GLN A 447 7.17 9.68 -37.54
C GLN A 447 6.60 10.22 -36.22
N GLU A 448 6.52 9.36 -35.21
CA GLU A 448 6.17 9.74 -33.85
C GLU A 448 7.40 10.28 -33.15
N MET A 449 7.30 11.48 -32.58
CA MET A 449 8.38 12.16 -31.87
C MET A 449 7.90 12.56 -30.49
N ILE A 450 8.64 12.15 -29.46
CA ILE A 450 8.43 12.52 -28.07
C ILE A 450 9.21 13.79 -27.76
N ILE A 451 8.55 14.74 -27.10
CA ILE A 451 9.15 15.97 -26.59
C ILE A 451 9.24 15.85 -25.07
N ASP A 452 10.45 15.64 -24.56
CA ASP A 452 10.68 15.45 -23.12
C ASP A 452 12.01 16.09 -22.68
N PRO A 453 11.98 17.37 -22.27
CA PRO A 453 13.18 18.08 -21.81
C PRO A 453 13.82 17.47 -20.55
N SER A 454 13.08 16.67 -19.78
CA SER A 454 13.61 16.02 -18.58
C SER A 454 14.62 14.91 -18.88
N ILE A 455 14.63 14.38 -20.12
CA ILE A 455 15.53 13.29 -20.51
C ILE A 455 16.27 13.50 -21.84
N SER A 456 15.83 14.43 -22.69
CA SER A 456 16.44 14.69 -24.00
C SER A 456 16.50 16.17 -24.35
N LYS A 457 17.54 16.56 -25.10
CA LYS A 457 17.71 17.92 -25.65
C LYS A 457 17.19 18.06 -27.09
N LYS A 458 16.63 16.98 -27.64
CA LYS A 458 16.07 16.91 -29.00
C LYS A 458 14.78 16.08 -28.99
N PRO A 459 13.83 16.34 -29.90
CA PRO A 459 12.75 15.41 -30.15
C PRO A 459 13.33 14.03 -30.51
N ILE A 460 12.81 12.98 -29.89
CA ILE A 460 13.31 11.60 -30.08
C ILE A 460 12.16 10.65 -30.33
N THR A 461 12.42 9.54 -31.01
CA THR A 461 11.40 8.50 -31.25
C THR A 461 11.02 7.77 -29.94
N PRO A 462 9.86 7.10 -29.87
CA PRO A 462 9.49 6.26 -28.72
C PRO A 462 10.55 5.22 -28.35
N LYS A 463 11.22 4.64 -29.36
CA LYS A 463 12.30 3.67 -29.16
C LYS A 463 13.54 4.29 -28.51
N GLU A 464 13.93 5.48 -28.96
CA GLU A 464 15.04 6.22 -28.34
C GLU A 464 14.69 6.68 -26.92
N TRP A 465 13.46 7.14 -26.70
CA TRP A 465 12.93 7.54 -25.39
C TRP A 465 12.97 6.36 -24.40
N ALA A 466 12.43 5.20 -24.78
CA ALA A 466 12.51 3.98 -23.97
C ALA A 466 13.96 3.57 -23.66
N LYS A 467 14.87 3.71 -24.63
CA LYS A 467 16.29 3.38 -24.45
C LYS A 467 16.97 4.25 -23.39
N THR A 468 16.60 5.53 -23.25
CA THR A 468 17.14 6.38 -22.17
C THR A 468 16.80 5.85 -20.78
N MET A 469 15.70 5.10 -20.66
CA MET A 469 15.21 4.46 -19.43
C MET A 469 15.63 2.98 -19.31
N GLU A 470 16.66 2.56 -20.05
CA GLU A 470 17.18 1.18 -20.10
C GLU A 470 16.11 0.13 -20.52
N VAL A 471 15.11 0.54 -21.30
CA VAL A 471 14.07 -0.37 -21.81
C VAL A 471 14.37 -0.81 -23.24
N ASN A 472 14.30 -2.13 -23.50
CA ASN A 472 14.28 -2.67 -24.85
C ASN A 472 12.89 -2.49 -25.47
N PHE A 473 12.74 -1.48 -26.34
CA PHE A 473 11.45 -1.19 -26.98
C PHE A 473 10.93 -2.33 -27.87
N ASP A 474 11.82 -3.14 -28.45
CA ASP A 474 11.42 -4.26 -29.32
C ASP A 474 10.78 -5.41 -28.52
N GLU A 475 11.02 -5.47 -27.21
CA GLU A 475 10.40 -6.41 -26.26
C GLU A 475 9.21 -5.77 -25.50
N THR A 476 8.93 -4.48 -25.74
CA THR A 476 7.86 -3.75 -25.04
C THR A 476 6.51 -4.05 -25.66
N GLU A 477 5.56 -4.46 -24.81
CA GLU A 477 4.20 -4.78 -25.25
C GLU A 477 3.46 -3.51 -25.67
N GLN A 478 2.99 -3.49 -26.91
CA GLN A 478 2.11 -2.44 -27.41
C GLN A 478 0.69 -2.72 -26.91
N VAL A 479 0.23 -1.92 -25.96
CA VAL A 479 -1.02 -2.14 -25.24
C VAL A 479 -2.03 -1.02 -25.52
N SER A 480 -3.30 -1.29 -25.24
CA SER A 480 -4.30 -0.23 -25.21
C SER A 480 -4.09 0.67 -23.99
N PHE A 481 -4.48 1.94 -24.05
CA PHE A 481 -4.46 2.79 -22.87
C PHE A 481 -5.67 2.48 -21.95
N PRO A 482 -5.50 2.47 -20.61
CA PRO A 482 -4.25 2.71 -19.87
C PRO A 482 -3.29 1.53 -19.91
N THR A 483 -2.00 1.81 -19.75
CA THR A 483 -1.00 0.75 -19.57
C THR A 483 -1.31 -0.07 -18.31
N PRO A 484 -1.16 -1.41 -18.32
CA PRO A 484 -1.49 -2.25 -17.16
C PRO A 484 -0.69 -1.88 -15.91
N THR A 485 -1.34 -1.53 -14.80
CA THR A 485 -0.67 -1.04 -13.58
C THR A 485 0.29 -2.08 -12.99
N ASN A 486 -0.01 -3.37 -13.15
CA ASN A 486 0.83 -4.50 -12.77
C ASN A 486 1.84 -4.94 -13.85
N THR A 487 2.22 -4.08 -14.81
CA THR A 487 3.21 -4.40 -15.85
C THR A 487 4.57 -4.81 -15.24
N ALA A 488 5.10 -4.01 -14.32
CA ALA A 488 6.39 -4.29 -13.67
C ALA A 488 6.34 -5.58 -12.83
N PHE A 489 5.17 -5.92 -12.27
CA PHE A 489 4.96 -7.15 -11.50
C PHE A 489 5.25 -8.42 -12.33
N TYR A 490 5.08 -8.36 -13.66
CA TYR A 490 5.35 -9.45 -14.59
C TYR A 490 6.72 -9.35 -15.27
N ASN A 491 7.62 -8.48 -14.79
CA ASN A 491 8.89 -8.17 -15.45
C ASN A 491 8.73 -7.77 -16.92
N LYS A 492 7.62 -7.10 -17.23
CA LYS A 492 7.31 -6.60 -18.57
C LYS A 492 7.51 -5.09 -18.64
N THR A 493 7.53 -4.59 -19.86
CA THR A 493 7.32 -3.18 -20.18
C THR A 493 6.14 -3.05 -21.13
N SER A 494 5.36 -1.99 -20.98
CA SER A 494 4.20 -1.73 -21.83
C SER A 494 4.17 -0.29 -22.30
N TYR A 495 3.76 -0.08 -23.55
CA TYR A 495 3.69 1.22 -24.21
C TYR A 495 2.30 1.45 -24.80
N SER A 496 1.76 2.65 -24.61
CA SER A 496 0.52 3.09 -25.24
C SER A 496 0.55 4.58 -25.56
N VAL A 497 -0.33 5.01 -26.46
CA VAL A 497 -0.52 6.43 -26.81
C VAL A 497 -1.99 6.80 -26.61
N THR A 498 -2.23 8.01 -26.11
CA THR A 498 -3.57 8.59 -25.91
C THR A 498 -3.67 9.95 -26.56
N ASN A 499 -4.88 10.50 -26.68
CA ASN A 499 -5.02 11.95 -26.88
C ASN A 499 -4.38 12.78 -25.76
N SER A 500 -4.42 14.11 -25.90
CA SER A 500 -3.88 15.06 -24.92
C SER A 500 -4.65 15.14 -23.60
N THR A 501 -5.76 14.42 -23.42
CA THR A 501 -6.58 14.53 -22.20
C THR A 501 -5.91 14.04 -20.89
N PRO A 502 -5.06 12.99 -20.84
CA PRO A 502 -4.74 12.37 -19.56
C PRO A 502 -3.60 13.09 -18.79
N TYR A 503 -3.75 13.14 -17.47
CA TYR A 503 -2.89 13.67 -16.40
C TYR A 503 -3.30 12.89 -15.14
N TRP A 504 -2.38 12.42 -14.28
CA TRP A 504 -2.78 11.46 -13.24
C TRP A 504 -1.91 11.50 -11.95
N PRO A 505 -2.48 11.96 -10.83
CA PRO A 505 -2.20 11.43 -9.48
C PRO A 505 -3.49 10.99 -8.75
N GLU A 506 -4.12 9.88 -9.20
CA GLU A 506 -5.47 9.35 -8.85
C GLU A 506 -6.74 9.89 -9.60
N TYR A 507 -6.64 10.14 -10.92
CA TYR A 507 -7.64 10.27 -12.02
C TYR A 507 -9.08 10.59 -11.63
N ASN A 508 -9.27 11.66 -10.88
CA ASN A 508 -10.61 12.13 -10.61
C ASN A 508 -11.23 12.74 -11.89
N LYS A 509 -12.17 12.01 -12.52
CA LYS A 509 -12.92 12.50 -13.70
C LYS A 509 -13.70 13.80 -13.44
N ARG A 510 -13.87 14.21 -12.19
CA ARG A 510 -14.51 15.49 -11.84
C ARG A 510 -13.59 16.69 -12.06
N LEU A 511 -12.29 16.46 -12.31
CA LEU A 511 -11.37 17.55 -12.59
C LEU A 511 -11.67 18.13 -13.97
N SER A 512 -12.08 19.38 -13.97
CA SER A 512 -12.11 20.21 -15.16
C SER A 512 -10.69 20.39 -15.71
N GLU A 513 -10.57 20.87 -16.94
CA GLU A 513 -9.26 21.19 -17.50
C GLU A 513 -8.52 22.25 -16.68
N SER A 514 -9.26 23.22 -16.13
CA SER A 514 -8.69 24.23 -15.22
C SER A 514 -8.13 23.61 -13.95
N ASP A 515 -8.81 22.62 -13.37
CA ASP A 515 -8.34 21.94 -12.15
C ASP A 515 -7.04 21.17 -12.42
N LYS A 516 -6.96 20.46 -13.56
CA LYS A 516 -5.75 19.74 -13.95
C LYS A 516 -4.56 20.68 -14.15
N MET A 517 -4.79 21.81 -14.80
CA MET A 517 -3.74 22.83 -15.00
C MET A 517 -3.28 23.42 -13.66
N SER A 518 -4.21 23.77 -12.77
CA SER A 518 -3.89 24.29 -11.44
C SER A 518 -3.11 23.27 -10.61
N MET A 519 -3.54 22.02 -10.58
CA MET A 519 -2.86 20.96 -9.85
C MET A 519 -1.47 20.67 -10.45
N ALA A 520 -1.36 20.64 -11.78
CA ALA A 520 -0.07 20.42 -12.44
C ALA A 520 0.93 21.56 -12.13
N ALA A 521 0.48 22.81 -12.18
CA ALA A 521 1.30 23.97 -11.81
C ALA A 521 1.73 23.91 -10.33
N GLN A 522 0.79 23.58 -9.44
CA GLN A 522 1.06 23.41 -8.02
C GLN A 522 2.12 22.32 -7.75
N THR A 523 2.00 21.16 -8.39
CA THR A 523 3.02 20.09 -8.30
C THR A 523 4.39 20.59 -8.75
N MET A 524 4.48 21.39 -9.82
CA MET A 524 5.76 21.92 -10.28
C MET A 524 6.35 22.94 -9.30
N LEU A 525 5.53 23.79 -8.69
CA LEU A 525 5.94 24.72 -7.65
C LEU A 525 6.50 23.99 -6.42
N GLU A 526 5.80 22.95 -5.95
CA GLU A 526 6.25 22.10 -4.82
C GLU A 526 7.59 21.42 -5.09
N TYR A 527 7.88 21.10 -6.36
CA TYR A 527 9.15 20.52 -6.78
C TYR A 527 10.23 21.57 -7.11
N GLY A 528 9.97 22.85 -6.82
CA GLY A 528 10.93 23.95 -6.95
C GLY A 528 10.87 24.72 -8.27
N GLY A 529 9.78 24.62 -9.03
CA GLY A 529 9.49 25.50 -10.15
C GLY A 529 9.15 26.93 -9.68
N ALA A 530 9.57 27.95 -10.42
CA ALA A 530 9.19 29.34 -10.11
C ALA A 530 7.82 29.68 -10.76
N PRO A 531 6.91 30.42 -10.12
CA PRO A 531 5.64 30.82 -10.73
C PRO A 531 5.82 31.46 -12.10
N SER A 532 4.84 31.24 -12.98
CA SER A 532 4.94 31.67 -14.38
C SER A 532 4.59 33.16 -14.55
N SER A 533 3.96 33.79 -13.56
CA SER A 533 3.57 35.21 -13.57
C SER A 533 3.50 35.84 -12.16
N ASP A 534 3.53 37.18 -12.11
CA ASP A 534 3.40 37.96 -10.87
C ASP A 534 2.00 37.83 -10.22
N GLU A 535 0.93 37.63 -11.01
CA GLU A 535 -0.42 37.37 -10.48
C GLU A 535 -0.54 36.01 -9.77
N GLU A 536 0.27 35.02 -10.16
CA GLU A 536 0.35 33.74 -9.44
C GLU A 536 1.06 33.88 -8.10
N TRP A 537 1.99 34.83 -7.97
CA TRP A 537 2.61 35.18 -6.69
C TRP A 537 1.61 35.86 -5.74
N GLU A 538 0.77 36.78 -6.23
CA GLU A 538 -0.20 37.52 -5.40
C GLU A 538 -1.34 36.66 -4.86
N ARG A 539 -1.68 35.54 -5.50
CA ARG A 539 -2.70 34.60 -4.99
C ARG A 539 -2.23 33.76 -3.80
N TRP A 540 -0.95 33.84 -3.46
CA TRP A 540 -0.30 33.04 -2.42
C TRP A 540 -0.01 33.82 -1.14
N GLU A 541 0.04 35.16 -1.20
CA GLU A 541 0.02 36.04 -0.04
C GLU A 541 -1.40 36.22 0.51
#